data_AF-A0A1E7WFA6-F1
#
_entry.id   AF-A0A1E7WFA6-F1
#
_cell.length_a   1.000
_cell.length_b   1.000
_cell.length_c   1.000
_cell.angle_alpha   90.00
_cell.angle_beta   90.00
_cell.angle_gamma   90.00
#
_symmetry.space_group_name_H-M   'P 1'
#
loop_
_entity.id
_entity.type
_entity.pdbx_description
1 polymer ?
#
loop_
_entity_poly.entity_id
_entity_poly.type
_entity_poly.pdbx_seq_one_letter_code
_entity_poly.pdbx_strand_id
1 'polypeptide(L)'
;MRAQALVNLASGGAVDGQGDGPPMLPSPSSRPPLQQFSVRGVIDAVLHGPRGEANGVILTDGAIIYFRPDLVGVPLAPGQPFAAVGIGTRAAAGLAIEAISADPEQH
;
A
#
# COMPACT_ATOMS: atom_id res chain seq x y z
N MET A 1 -4.14 33.85 -3.59
CA MET A 1 -3.22 32.92 -4.28
C MET A 1 -4.00 31.68 -4.69
N ARG A 2 -3.91 31.28 -5.96
CA ARG A 2 -4.59 30.10 -6.52
C ARG A 2 -3.70 28.86 -6.33
N ALA A 3 -4.29 27.74 -5.94
CA ALA A 3 -3.75 26.42 -6.25
C ALA A 3 -4.92 25.56 -6.73
N GLN A 4 -5.05 25.50 -8.05
CA GLN A 4 -5.94 24.58 -8.75
C GLN A 4 -5.19 23.26 -8.88
N ALA A 5 -5.76 22.17 -8.37
CA ALA A 5 -5.36 20.83 -8.77
C ALA A 5 -6.56 20.19 -9.47
N LEU A 6 -6.60 20.36 -10.79
CA LEU A 6 -7.40 19.56 -11.70
C LEU A 6 -6.73 18.18 -11.80
N VAL A 7 -7.34 17.14 -11.25
CA VAL A 7 -7.16 15.78 -11.77
C VAL A 7 -8.54 15.15 -11.84
N ASN A 8 -9.14 15.30 -13.02
CA ASN A 8 -10.24 14.45 -13.45
C ASN A 8 -9.61 13.29 -14.21
N LEU A 9 -9.67 12.08 -13.66
CA LEU A 9 -9.39 10.85 -14.41
C LEU A 9 -10.68 10.05 -14.47
N ALA A 10 -11.52 10.49 -15.41
CA ALA A 10 -12.44 9.74 -16.28
C ALA A 10 -12.84 8.33 -15.80
N SER A 11 -14.11 8.16 -15.44
CA SER A 11 -15.13 7.50 -16.30
C SER A 11 -15.22 6.00 -16.00
N GLY A 12 -16.37 5.37 -15.85
CA GLY A 12 -17.76 5.80 -15.98
C GLY A 12 -18.62 4.54 -15.85
N GLY A 13 -19.81 4.67 -15.27
CA GLY A 13 -20.75 3.57 -15.26
C GLY A 13 -21.63 3.54 -14.02
N ALA A 14 -22.60 4.44 -13.95
CA ALA A 14 -23.87 4.12 -13.31
C ALA A 14 -24.97 4.75 -14.17
N VAL A 15 -25.22 4.14 -15.33
CA VAL A 15 -26.59 4.14 -15.85
C VAL A 15 -27.26 2.97 -15.16
N ASP A 16 -28.25 3.26 -14.32
CA ASP A 16 -29.59 2.69 -14.46
C ASP A 16 -30.48 3.11 -13.28
N GLY A 17 -31.66 3.62 -13.62
CA GLY A 17 -32.85 3.50 -12.78
C GLY A 17 -33.19 4.67 -11.85
N GLN A 18 -33.79 5.71 -12.44
CA GLN A 18 -35.04 6.35 -11.98
C GLN A 18 -35.46 6.15 -10.51
N GLY A 19 -35.49 7.24 -9.76
CA GLY A 19 -36.25 7.36 -8.52
C GLY A 19 -36.05 8.72 -7.89
N ASP A 20 -37.03 9.62 -8.06
CA ASP A 20 -37.14 10.91 -7.37
C ASP A 20 -36.91 10.76 -5.86
N GLY A 21 -35.68 11.03 -5.43
CA GLY A 21 -35.29 11.18 -4.03
C GLY A 21 -34.54 12.51 -3.87
N PRO A 22 -34.61 13.15 -2.70
CA PRO A 22 -33.85 14.38 -2.44
C PRO A 22 -32.36 14.12 -2.73
N PRO A 23 -31.60 15.11 -3.22
CA PRO A 23 -30.19 14.93 -3.55
C PRO A 23 -29.47 14.45 -2.29
N MET A 24 -29.11 13.16 -2.30
CA MET A 24 -28.36 12.56 -1.22
C MET A 24 -27.02 13.32 -1.17
N LEU A 25 -26.76 13.96 -0.04
CA LEU A 25 -25.47 14.58 0.24
C LEU A 25 -24.37 13.58 -0.16
N PRO A 26 -23.37 13.97 -0.97
CA PRO A 26 -22.29 13.07 -1.31
C PRO A 26 -21.67 12.59 -0.01
N SER A 27 -21.74 11.28 0.23
CA SER A 27 -21.10 10.61 1.36
C SER A 27 -19.66 11.11 1.48
N PRO A 28 -19.15 11.42 2.68
CA PRO A 28 -17.75 11.82 2.82
C PRO A 28 -16.90 10.71 2.21
N SER A 29 -16.22 11.05 1.12
CA SER A 29 -15.39 10.16 0.31
C SER A 29 -14.78 9.05 1.15
N SER A 30 -15.25 7.81 0.98
CA SER A 30 -14.74 6.66 1.70
C SER A 30 -13.27 6.52 1.38
N ARG A 31 -12.42 7.06 2.24
CA ARG A 31 -11.00 6.76 2.24
C ARG A 31 -10.92 5.23 2.32
N PRO A 32 -10.14 4.55 1.46
CA PRO A 32 -10.04 3.10 1.49
C PRO A 32 -9.79 2.64 2.92
N PRO A 33 -10.58 1.68 3.44
CA PRO A 33 -10.39 1.22 4.81
C PRO A 33 -8.97 0.67 4.93
N LEU A 34 -8.25 1.12 5.94
CA LEU A 34 -7.01 0.49 6.34
C LEU A 34 -7.33 -0.96 6.74
N GLN A 35 -6.84 -1.91 5.96
CA GLN A 35 -7.08 -3.33 6.15
C GLN A 35 -5.79 -4.03 6.56
N GLN A 36 -5.93 -5.11 7.32
CA GLN A 36 -4.82 -5.99 7.59
C GLN A 36 -4.54 -6.85 6.36
N PHE A 37 -3.28 -6.88 5.95
CA PHE A 37 -2.78 -7.69 4.85
C PHE A 37 -1.66 -8.58 5.34
N SER A 38 -1.61 -9.79 4.80
CA SER A 38 -0.48 -10.70 4.88
C SER A 38 0.09 -10.83 3.48
N VAL A 39 1.38 -10.56 3.32
CA VAL A 39 2.07 -10.49 2.03
C VAL A 39 3.27 -11.40 2.10
N ARG A 40 3.52 -12.14 1.02
CA ARG A 40 4.67 -13.03 0.87
C ARG A 40 5.17 -12.94 -0.56
N GLY A 41 6.47 -12.86 -0.74
CA GLY A 41 7.07 -12.82 -2.07
C GLY A 41 8.58 -12.76 -2.02
N VAL A 42 9.17 -12.32 -3.13
CA VAL A 42 10.63 -12.15 -3.27
C VAL A 42 10.93 -10.67 -3.30
N ILE A 43 11.98 -10.25 -2.59
CA ILE A 43 12.46 -8.87 -2.60
C ILE A 43 13.02 -8.54 -3.97
N ASP A 44 12.49 -7.49 -4.59
CA ASP A 44 13.07 -6.87 -5.79
C ASP A 44 14.08 -5.77 -5.40
N ALA A 45 13.72 -4.94 -4.43
CA ALA A 45 14.58 -3.87 -3.92
C ALA A 45 14.40 -3.67 -2.42
N VAL A 46 15.49 -3.31 -1.74
CA VAL A 46 15.48 -2.90 -0.33
C VAL A 46 15.49 -1.38 -0.27
N LEU A 47 14.59 -0.81 0.53
CA LEU A 47 14.53 0.61 0.81
C LEU A 47 15.34 0.91 2.07
N HIS A 48 16.14 1.97 1.99
CA HIS A 48 16.99 2.38 3.09
C HIS A 48 16.65 3.81 3.53
N GLY A 49 16.68 4.04 4.84
CA GLY A 49 16.57 5.36 5.42
C GLY A 49 17.87 6.19 5.27
N PRO A 50 17.85 7.45 5.73
CA PRO A 50 19.01 8.35 5.62
C PRO A 50 20.29 7.86 6.30
N ARG A 51 20.17 6.93 7.25
CA ARG A 51 21.28 6.32 7.99
C ARG A 51 21.78 5.01 7.38
N GLY A 52 21.20 4.56 6.27
CA GLY A 52 21.54 3.28 5.63
C GLY A 52 20.79 2.07 6.20
N GLU A 53 19.97 2.24 7.24
CA GLU A 53 19.13 1.17 7.81
C GLU A 53 18.00 0.79 6.85
N ALA A 54 17.69 -0.50 6.75
CA ALA A 54 16.54 -0.95 5.97
C ALA A 54 15.23 -0.48 6.63
N ASN A 55 14.36 0.19 5.88
CA ASN A 55 13.07 0.70 6.36
C ASN A 55 11.89 0.25 5.50
N GLY A 56 12.15 -0.58 4.50
CA GLY A 56 11.13 -1.20 3.69
C GLY A 56 11.70 -2.09 2.61
N VAL A 57 10.82 -2.80 1.92
CA VAL A 57 11.14 -3.58 0.73
C VAL A 57 10.07 -3.39 -0.33
N ILE A 58 10.49 -3.54 -1.58
CA ILE A 58 9.61 -3.69 -2.73
C ILE A 58 9.71 -5.16 -3.16
N LEU A 59 8.57 -5.82 -3.29
CA LEU A 59 8.50 -7.18 -3.81
C LEU A 59 8.44 -7.18 -5.34
N THR A 60 8.77 -8.30 -5.95
CA THR A 60 8.76 -8.48 -7.41
C THR A 60 7.38 -8.32 -8.06
N ASP A 61 6.30 -8.42 -7.28
CA ASP A 61 4.93 -8.14 -7.73
C ASP A 61 4.54 -6.65 -7.64
N GLY A 62 5.45 -5.80 -7.17
CA GLY A 62 5.25 -4.37 -6.97
C GLY A 62 4.63 -4.00 -5.62
N ALA A 63 4.42 -4.96 -4.71
CA ALA A 63 3.99 -4.64 -3.35
C ALA A 63 5.10 -3.94 -2.56
N ILE A 64 4.74 -2.88 -1.84
CA ILE A 64 5.64 -2.09 -1.03
C ILE A 64 5.32 -2.35 0.44
N ILE A 65 6.34 -2.73 1.20
CA ILE A 65 6.22 -3.04 2.62
C ILE A 65 7.17 -2.12 3.39
N TYR A 66 6.61 -1.22 4.19
CA TYR A 66 7.36 -0.36 5.09
C TYR A 66 7.45 -0.99 6.48
N PHE A 67 8.57 -0.80 7.16
CA PHE A 67 8.73 -1.23 8.53
C PHE A 67 9.72 -0.35 9.28
N ARG A 68 9.63 -0.41 10.61
CA ARG A 68 10.69 0.13 11.46
C ARG A 68 11.98 -0.67 11.26
N PRO A 69 13.16 -0.03 11.29
CA PRO A 69 14.43 -0.75 11.15
C PRO A 69 14.63 -1.82 12.23
N ASP A 70 14.07 -1.64 13.43
CA ASP A 70 14.13 -2.64 14.51
C ASP A 70 13.23 -3.87 14.27
N LEU A 71 12.31 -3.84 13.31
CA LEU A 71 11.37 -4.94 13.06
C LEU A 71 12.07 -6.13 12.39
N VAL A 72 13.06 -5.84 11.55
CA VAL A 72 13.83 -6.84 10.81
C VAL A 72 15.29 -6.75 11.27
N GLY A 73 15.66 -7.65 12.19
CA GLY A 73 17.01 -7.68 12.77
C GLY A 73 18.09 -8.33 11.89
N VAL A 74 17.79 -8.58 10.61
CA VAL A 74 18.68 -9.31 9.68
C VAL A 74 18.88 -8.50 8.40
N PRO A 75 20.05 -8.62 7.75
CA PRO A 75 20.29 -7.96 6.47
C PRO A 75 19.36 -8.52 5.40
N LEU A 76 18.72 -7.61 4.67
CA LEU A 76 17.86 -7.92 3.53
C LEU A 76 18.61 -7.68 2.23
N ALA A 77 18.32 -8.51 1.22
CA ALA A 77 18.88 -8.40 -0.11
C ALA A 77 17.84 -8.74 -1.18
N PRO A 78 17.96 -8.16 -2.39
CA PRO A 78 17.19 -8.61 -3.55
C PRO A 78 17.33 -10.11 -3.80
N GLY A 79 16.25 -10.75 -4.21
CA GLY A 79 16.17 -12.20 -4.44
C GLY A 79 15.85 -13.03 -3.19
N GLN A 80 15.85 -12.44 -1.99
CA GLN A 80 15.46 -13.16 -0.78
C GLN A 80 13.93 -13.26 -0.64
N PRO A 81 13.41 -14.37 -0.09
CA PRO A 81 12.01 -14.45 0.31
C PRO A 81 11.73 -13.50 1.46
N PHE A 82 10.53 -12.92 1.46
CA PHE A 82 10.09 -12.03 2.52
C PHE A 82 8.59 -12.18 2.75
N ALA A 83 8.21 -12.31 4.02
CA ALA A 83 6.84 -12.34 4.46
C ALA A 83 6.61 -11.23 5.49
N ALA A 84 5.46 -10.58 5.44
CA ALA A 84 5.07 -9.58 6.42
C ALA A 84 3.56 -9.52 6.60
N VAL A 85 3.14 -9.17 7.82
CA VAL A 85 1.76 -8.85 8.14
C VAL A 85 1.71 -7.41 8.60
N GLY A 86 0.77 -6.65 8.06
CA GLY A 86 0.71 -5.22 8.29
C GLY A 86 -0.64 -4.62 7.96
N ILE A 87 -0.74 -3.31 8.15
CA ILE A 87 -1.91 -2.53 7.78
C ILE A 87 -1.60 -1.75 6.53
N GLY A 88 -2.50 -1.74 5.56
CA GLY A 88 -2.22 -1.07 4.30
C GLY A 88 -3.44 -0.75 3.45
N THR A 89 -3.15 -0.39 2.21
CA THR A 89 -4.16 -0.08 1.21
C THR A 89 -3.76 -0.71 -0.12
N ARG A 90 -4.72 -1.37 -0.76
CA ARG A 90 -4.58 -1.85 -2.13
C ARG A 90 -5.22 -0.86 -3.09
N ALA A 91 -4.45 -0.39 -4.07
CA ALA A 91 -4.89 0.52 -5.12
C ALA A 91 -4.51 -0.04 -6.50
N ALA A 92 -4.93 0.66 -7.56
CA ALA A 92 -4.56 0.29 -8.93
C ALA A 92 -3.03 0.29 -9.18
N ALA A 93 -2.29 1.10 -8.42
CA ALA A 93 -0.83 1.18 -8.49
C ALA A 93 -0.10 0.05 -7.76
N GLY A 94 -0.78 -0.73 -6.91
CA GLY A 94 -0.16 -1.79 -6.11
C GLY A 94 -0.68 -1.86 -4.68
N LEU A 95 -0.02 -2.70 -3.88
CA LEU A 95 -0.27 -2.86 -2.45
C LEU A 95 0.81 -2.12 -1.67
N ALA A 96 0.42 -1.24 -0.75
CA ALA A 96 1.34 -0.65 0.20
C ALA A 96 0.89 -1.01 1.62
N ILE A 97 1.78 -1.59 2.43
CA ILE A 97 1.51 -1.95 3.82
C ILE A 97 2.61 -1.45 4.76
N GLU A 98 2.22 -1.11 5.97
CA GLU A 98 3.12 -0.92 7.12
C GLU A 98 3.13 -2.21 7.94
N ALA A 99 4.25 -2.90 7.95
CA ALA A 99 4.39 -4.18 8.63
C ALA A 99 4.44 -4.00 10.15
N ILE A 100 3.63 -4.81 10.83
CA ILE A 100 3.61 -4.98 12.28
C ILE A 100 4.45 -6.18 12.67
N SER A 101 4.53 -7.19 11.79
CA SER A 101 5.46 -8.32 11.90
C SER A 101 6.06 -8.63 10.53
N ALA A 102 7.31 -9.06 10.54
CA ALA A 102 8.03 -9.50 9.35
C ALA A 102 8.75 -10.81 9.68
N ASP A 103 8.65 -11.75 8.76
CA ASP A 103 9.36 -13.03 8.79
C ASP A 103 10.19 -13.10 7.49
N PRO A 104 11.47 -12.71 7.53
CA PRO A 104 12.38 -13.04 6.46
C PRO A 104 12.63 -14.54 6.56
N GLU A 105 11.99 -15.35 5.71
CA GLU A 105 12.16 -16.80 5.75
C GLU A 105 13.65 -17.14 5.61
N GLN A 106 14.25 -17.56 6.73
CA GLN A 106 15.64 -17.99 6.81
C GLN A 106 15.69 -19.42 6.26
N HIS A 107 16.38 -19.61 5.14
CA HIS A 107 16.67 -20.94 4.60
C HIS A 107 17.79 -21.62 5.41
#